data_AF-A0A538BDI2-F1
#
_entry.id   AF-A0A538BDI2-F1
#
_cell.length_a   1.000
_cell.length_b   1.000
_cell.length_c   1.000
_cell.angle_alpha   90.00
_cell.angle_beta   90.00
_cell.angle_gamma   90.00
#
_symmetry.space_group_name_H-M   'P 1'
#
loop_
_entity.id
_entity.type
_entity.pdbx_description
1 polymer ?
#
loop_
_entity_poly.entity_id
_entity_poly.type
_entity_poly.pdbx_seq_one_letter_code
_entity_poly.pdbx_strand_id
1 'polypeptide(L)'
;MLLEPLQCTLADGVQLSEVTFVVVDLETTGGSPTDDAITEIGAVTYRGGERLSTFESLVDPRQPIPPYVAQLTGIDDLLVTG
;
A
#
# COMPACT_ATOMS: atom_id res chain seq x y z
N MET A 1 0.54 15.40 -23.54
CA MET A 1 1.35 16.33 -22.74
C MET A 1 2.09 15.48 -21.73
N LEU A 2 3.34 15.10 -22.03
CA LEU A 2 4.15 14.38 -21.06
C LEU A 2 4.55 15.41 -20.00
N LEU A 3 4.19 15.17 -18.75
CA LEU A 3 4.63 16.00 -17.63
C LEU A 3 6.15 15.91 -17.59
N GLU A 4 6.82 17.06 -17.59
CA GLU A 4 8.27 17.07 -17.39
C GLU A 4 8.57 16.44 -16.02
N PRO A 5 9.67 15.67 -15.90
CA PRO A 5 10.06 15.12 -14.60
C PRO A 5 10.18 16.25 -13.58
N LEU A 6 9.43 16.15 -12.48
CA LEU A 6 9.30 17.20 -11.45
C LEU A 6 10.64 17.49 -10.73
N GLN A 7 11.63 16.60 -10.87
CA GLN A 7 12.94 16.74 -10.27
C GLN A 7 14.01 16.04 -11.14
N CYS A 8 14.83 16.83 -11.84
CA CYS A 8 15.92 16.33 -12.71
C CYS A 8 17.24 16.13 -11.96
N THR A 9 17.42 16.80 -10.82
CA THR A 9 18.62 16.70 -9.98
C THR A 9 18.26 16.70 -8.49
N LEU A 10 19.20 16.30 -7.62
CA LEU A 10 19.00 16.42 -6.17
C LEU A 10 18.97 17.89 -5.68
N ALA A 11 19.59 18.81 -6.43
CA ALA A 11 19.66 20.23 -6.07
C ALA A 11 18.35 20.97 -6.35
N ASP A 12 17.57 20.50 -7.33
CA ASP A 12 16.28 21.08 -7.70
C ASP A 12 15.10 20.46 -6.95
N GLY A 13 15.38 19.54 -6.02
CA GLY A 13 14.38 18.80 -5.25
C GLY A 13 13.97 19.47 -3.94
N VAL A 14 12.82 19.06 -3.42
CA VAL A 14 12.44 19.35 -2.03
C VAL A 14 13.25 18.44 -1.11
N GLN A 15 13.78 18.97 0.00
CA GLN A 15 14.46 18.15 0.99
C GLN A 15 13.52 17.05 1.50
N LEU A 16 13.99 15.80 1.63
CA LEU A 16 13.13 14.68 2.05
C LEU A 16 12.45 14.93 3.41
N SER A 17 13.08 15.71 4.30
CA SER A 17 12.49 16.15 5.57
C SER A 17 11.27 17.06 5.41
N GLU A 18 11.15 17.76 4.28
CA GLU A 18 10.06 18.68 3.98
C GLU A 18 8.97 18.04 3.09
N VAL A 19 9.25 16.88 2.48
CA VAL A 19 8.32 16.12 1.66
C VAL A 19 7.30 15.40 2.54
N THR A 20 6.01 15.59 2.25
CA THR A 20 4.95 14.73 2.76
C THR A 20 4.83 13.53 1.82
N PHE A 21 4.99 12.32 2.34
CA PHE A 21 4.85 11.09 1.58
C PHE A 21 4.02 10.07 2.35
N VAL A 22 3.55 9.05 1.63
CA VAL A 22 2.78 7.95 2.20
C VAL A 22 3.58 6.67 2.00
N VAL A 23 3.80 5.93 3.08
CA VAL A 23 4.28 4.55 3.03
C VAL A 23 3.05 3.66 2.94
N VAL A 24 3.01 2.80 1.91
CA VAL A 24 1.90 1.88 1.67
C VAL A 24 2.41 0.46 1.84
N ASP A 25 1.60 -0.36 2.48
CA ASP A 25 1.78 -1.80 2.61
C ASP A 25 0.50 -2.51 2.15
N LEU A 26 0.65 -3.66 1.50
CA LEU A 26 -0.46 -4.40 0.90
C LEU A 26 -0.38 -5.87 1.29
N GLU A 27 -1.53 -6.42 1.66
CA GLU A 27 -1.72 -7.86 1.73
C GLU A 27 -2.54 -8.33 0.53
N THR A 28 -2.20 -9.50 0.00
CA THR A 28 -2.76 -10.02 -1.25
C THR A 28 -3.06 -11.51 -1.14
N THR A 29 -3.92 -11.99 -2.04
CA THR A 29 -4.21 -13.43 -2.22
C THR A 29 -3.05 -14.26 -2.80
N GLY A 30 -1.93 -13.61 -3.13
CA GLY A 30 -0.71 -14.21 -3.69
C GLY A 30 0.22 -13.15 -4.33
N GLY A 31 1.29 -13.58 -4.99
CA GLY A 31 2.33 -12.68 -5.53
C GLY A 31 2.19 -12.28 -7.00
N SER A 32 1.17 -12.78 -7.71
CA SER A 32 0.93 -12.50 -9.12
C SER A 32 0.15 -11.20 -9.32
N PRO A 33 0.70 -10.19 -10.02
CA PRO A 33 -0.05 -8.97 -10.31
C PRO A 33 -1.18 -9.20 -11.33
N THR A 34 -1.21 -10.34 -12.02
CA THR A 34 -2.24 -10.67 -13.01
C THR A 34 -3.36 -11.53 -12.44
N ASP A 35 -3.06 -12.37 -11.47
CA ASP A 35 -3.97 -13.41 -11.00
C ASP A 35 -4.42 -13.20 -9.54
N ASP A 36 -3.65 -12.45 -8.75
CA ASP A 36 -3.93 -12.20 -7.34
C ASP A 36 -4.52 -10.80 -7.11
N ALA A 37 -5.39 -10.72 -6.11
CA ALA A 37 -6.08 -9.50 -5.68
C ALA A 37 -5.66 -9.08 -4.26
N ILE A 38 -5.84 -7.79 -3.97
CA ILE A 38 -5.56 -7.16 -2.66
C ILE A 38 -6.63 -7.56 -1.64
N THR A 39 -6.20 -7.90 -0.43
CA THR A 39 -7.06 -8.18 0.73
C THR A 39 -7.01 -7.07 1.79
N GLU A 40 -5.94 -6.27 1.81
CA GLU A 40 -5.79 -5.14 2.73
C GLU A 40 -4.96 -4.00 2.11
N ILE A 41 -5.27 -2.76 2.49
CA ILE A 41 -4.45 -1.58 2.23
C ILE A 41 -4.11 -0.90 3.55
N GLY A 42 -2.83 -0.92 3.92
CA GLY A 42 -2.26 -0.12 5.00
C GLY A 42 -1.53 1.11 4.44
N ALA A 43 -1.78 2.28 5.02
CA ALA A 43 -1.10 3.51 4.58
C ALA A 43 -0.77 4.43 5.76
N VAL A 44 0.44 4.98 5.76
CA VAL A 44 0.91 5.91 6.79
C VAL A 44 1.53 7.14 6.16
N THR A 45 0.98 8.31 6.45
CA THR A 45 1.51 9.60 5.99
C THR A 45 2.62 10.05 6.92
N TYR A 46 3.75 10.46 6.36
CA TYR A 46 4.91 11.02 7.08
C TYR A 46 5.33 12.37 6.52
N ARG A 47 5.93 13.19 7.39
CA ARG A 47 6.73 14.37 7.00
C ARG A 47 7.81 14.62 8.05
N GLY A 48 9.06 14.83 7.63
CA GLY A 48 10.14 15.18 8.56
C GLY A 48 10.46 14.12 9.60
N GLY A 49 10.15 12.85 9.33
CA GLY A 49 10.29 11.74 10.29
C GLY A 49 9.09 11.58 11.23
N GLU A 50 8.11 12.49 11.19
CA GLU A 50 6.92 12.43 12.03
C GLU A 50 5.75 11.78 11.29
N ARG A 51 5.03 10.90 11.98
CA ARG A 51 3.80 10.27 11.48
C ARG A 51 2.64 11.26 11.58
N LEU A 52 2.01 11.57 10.44
CA LEU A 52 0.91 12.54 10.37
C LEU A 52 -0.46 11.86 10.46
N SER A 53 -0.66 10.75 9.77
CA SER A 53 -1.94 10.02 9.74
C SER A 53 -1.76 8.55 9.39
N THR A 54 -2.76 7.74 9.72
CA THR A 54 -2.84 6.33 9.35
C THR A 54 -4.16 6.07 8.63
N PHE A 55 -4.15 5.12 7.71
CA PHE A 55 -5.30 4.55 7.04
C PHE A 55 -5.11 3.04 6.98
N GLU A 56 -6.20 2.32 7.17
CA GLU A 56 -6.24 0.86 7.12
C GLU A 56 -7.63 0.47 6.60
N SER A 57 -7.67 -0.47 5.67
CA SER A 57 -8.92 -1.04 5.20
C SER A 57 -8.69 -2.46 4.70
N LEU A 58 -9.58 -3.35 5.13
CA LEU A 58 -9.79 -4.62 4.46
C LEU A 58 -10.49 -4.40 3.12
N VAL A 59 -10.24 -5.30 2.18
CA VAL A 59 -10.77 -5.28 0.81
C VAL A 59 -11.28 -6.68 0.48
N ASP A 60 -12.51 -6.79 -0.01
CA ASP A 60 -13.01 -8.04 -0.60
C ASP A 60 -12.25 -8.31 -1.92
N PRO A 61 -11.38 -9.34 -1.97
CA PRO A 61 -10.63 -9.66 -3.19
C PRO A 61 -11.52 -10.22 -4.31
N ARG A 62 -12.79 -10.57 -4.00
CA ARG A 62 -13.77 -11.23 -4.88
C ARG A 62 -13.28 -12.56 -5.44
N GLN A 63 -12.35 -13.20 -4.71
CA GLN A 63 -11.83 -14.53 -4.98
C GLN A 63 -11.39 -15.21 -3.67
N PRO A 64 -11.37 -16.55 -3.59
CA PRO A 64 -10.96 -17.23 -2.37
C PRO A 64 -9.52 -16.93 -1.96
N ILE A 65 -9.29 -16.72 -0.66
CA ILE A 65 -7.94 -16.54 -0.10
C ILE A 65 -7.30 -17.94 0.10
N PRO A 66 -6.13 -18.23 -0.51
CA PRO A 66 -5.46 -19.51 -0.28
C PRO A 66 -5.09 -19.73 1.19
N PRO A 67 -5.23 -20.95 1.76
CA PRO A 67 -4.98 -21.19 3.19
C PRO A 67 -3.58 -20.81 3.66
N TYR A 68 -2.56 -20.96 2.81
CA TYR A 68 -1.19 -20.56 3.16
C TYR A 68 -1.04 -19.04 3.27
N VAL A 69 -1.79 -18.27 2.46
CA VAL A 69 -1.82 -16.81 2.53
C VAL A 69 -2.53 -16.39 3.80
N ALA A 70 -3.72 -16.93 4.07
CA ALA A 70 -4.45 -16.65 5.31
C ALA A 70 -3.61 -16.98 6.56
N GLN A 71 -2.79 -18.03 6.52
CA GLN A 71 -1.85 -18.36 7.59
C GLN A 71 -0.72 -17.33 7.76
N LEU A 72 -0.23 -16.76 6.66
CA LEU A 72 0.86 -15.78 6.68
C LEU A 72 0.38 -14.39 7.11
N THR A 73 -0.78 -13.96 6.62
CA THR A 73 -1.29 -12.59 6.79
C THR A 73 -2.31 -12.48 7.93
N GLY A 74 -2.94 -13.60 8.32
CA GLY A 74 -4.04 -13.60 9.29
C GLY A 74 -5.39 -13.16 8.71
N ILE A 75 -5.46 -12.91 7.40
CA ILE A 75 -6.68 -12.47 6.71
C ILE A 75 -7.31 -13.66 5.99
N ASP A 76 -8.53 -14.03 6.37
CA ASP A 76 -9.31 -15.08 5.73
C ASP A 76 -10.59 -14.53 5.08
N ASP A 77 -11.30 -15.38 4.34
CA ASP A 77 -12.51 -14.98 3.61
C ASP A 77 -13.59 -14.38 4.54
N LEU A 78 -13.64 -14.77 5.82
CA LEU A 78 -14.65 -14.27 6.77
C LEU A 78 -14.39 -12.81 7.17
N LEU A 79 -13.13 -12.37 7.14
CA LEU A 79 -12.76 -11.00 7.48
C LEU A 79 -13.11 -10.01 6.36
N VAL A 80 -13.13 -10.47 5.10
CA VAL A 80 -13.21 -9.59 3.93
C VAL A 80 -14.48 -9.75 3.10
N THR A 81 -15.21 -10.86 3.23
CA THR A 81 -16.45 -11.08 2.48
C THR A 81 -17.60 -10.27 3.09
N GLY A 82 -18.20 -9.37 2.30
CA GLY A 82 -19.32 -8.51 2.70
C GLY A 82 -20.34 -8.31 1.59
#